data_AF-A0A662GZC6-F1
#
_entry.id   AF-A0A662GZC6-F1
#
_cell.length_a   1.000
_cell.length_b   1.000
_cell.length_c   1.000
_cell.angle_alpha   90.00
_cell.angle_beta   90.00
_cell.angle_gamma   90.00
#
_symmetry.space_group_name_H-M   'P 1'
#
loop_
_entity.id
_entity.type
_entity.pdbx_description
1 polymer ?
#
loop_
_entity_poly.entity_id
_entity_poly.type
_entity_poly.pdbx_seq_one_letter_code
_entity_poly.pdbx_strand_id
1 'polypeptide(L)'
;MDYVEEFFKGCVKALRVFRALVESDEPLSRYAIEKNALVYDSKKTLERFIELGIVKTVESAVLKYEINRENSFVKELEHFLVKVGYISK
;
A
#
# COMPACT_ATOMS: atom_id res chain seq x y z
N MET A 1 -0.33 -18.57 4.87
CA MET A 1 -1.10 -18.09 3.71
C MET A 1 -2.20 -17.22 4.28
N ASP A 2 -2.31 -15.98 3.83
CA ASP A 2 -3.23 -15.02 4.42
C ASP A 2 -4.63 -15.17 3.78
N TYR A 3 -5.68 -15.28 4.59
CA TYR A 3 -7.05 -15.44 4.10
C TYR A 3 -7.51 -14.27 3.23
N VAL A 4 -7.00 -13.05 3.50
CA VAL A 4 -7.27 -11.88 2.68
C VAL A 4 -6.66 -12.06 1.29
N GLU A 5 -5.41 -12.51 1.19
CA GLU A 5 -4.77 -12.72 -0.12
C GLU A 5 -5.41 -13.84 -0.94
N GLU A 6 -5.89 -14.92 -0.30
CA GLU A 6 -6.60 -15.98 -1.02
C GLU A 6 -7.99 -15.50 -1.51
N PHE A 7 -8.72 -14.74 -0.69
CA PHE A 7 -10.01 -14.15 -1.08
C PHE A 7 -9.84 -13.15 -2.24
N PHE A 8 -8.75 -12.38 -2.21
CA PHE A 8 -8.41 -11.33 -3.18
C PHE A 8 -7.29 -11.76 -4.14
N LYS A 9 -7.32 -13.01 -4.61
CA LYS A 9 -6.27 -13.62 -5.43
C LYS A 9 -5.86 -12.81 -6.66
N GLY A 10 -6.81 -12.11 -7.29
CA GLY A 10 -6.56 -11.27 -8.46
C GLY A 10 -5.87 -9.93 -8.17
N CYS A 11 -5.77 -9.52 -6.91
CA CYS A 11 -5.24 -8.22 -6.51
C CYS A 11 -4.23 -8.28 -5.36
N VAL A 12 -3.63 -9.46 -5.10
CA VAL A 12 -2.58 -9.66 -4.08
C VAL A 12 -1.47 -8.61 -4.16
N LYS A 13 -1.00 -8.28 -5.38
CA LYS A 13 0.03 -7.24 -5.55
C LYS A 13 -0.42 -5.90 -4.97
N ALA A 14 -1.66 -5.49 -5.25
CA ALA A 14 -2.21 -4.22 -4.76
C ALA A 14 -2.36 -4.24 -3.24
N LEU A 15 -2.84 -5.34 -2.67
CA LEU A 15 -2.97 -5.52 -1.22
C LEU A 15 -1.62 -5.42 -0.50
N ARG A 16 -0.59 -6.09 -1.02
CA ARG A 16 0.75 -6.06 -0.42
C ARG A 16 1.40 -4.68 -0.52
N VAL A 17 1.23 -3.99 -1.66
CA VAL A 17 1.70 -2.60 -1.82
C VAL A 17 0.98 -1.68 -0.84
N PHE A 18 -0.34 -1.81 -0.70
CA PHE A 18 -1.13 -1.04 0.26
C PHE A 18 -0.66 -1.29 1.69
N ARG A 19 -0.52 -2.57 2.08
CA ARG A 19 -0.01 -2.98 3.39
C ARG A 19 1.36 -2.37 3.68
N ALA A 20 2.32 -2.50 2.75
CA ALA A 20 3.67 -1.96 2.92
C ALA A 20 3.68 -0.44 3.15
N LEU A 21 2.76 0.29 2.51
CA LEU A 21 2.62 1.74 2.70
C LEU A 21 1.92 2.10 4.01
N VAL A 22 0.93 1.33 4.44
CA VAL A 22 0.22 1.54 5.71
C VAL A 22 1.10 1.23 6.92
N GLU A 23 1.85 0.12 6.87
CA GLU A 23 2.74 -0.31 7.94
C GLU A 23 3.97 0.61 8.09
N SER A 24 4.26 1.45 7.11
CA SER A 24 5.34 2.44 7.20
C SER A 24 4.89 3.74 7.87
N ASP A 25 5.78 4.29 8.71
CA ASP A 25 5.66 5.63 9.28
C ASP A 25 6.36 6.70 8.43
N GLU A 26 7.17 6.28 7.46
CA GLU A 26 7.93 7.18 6.59
C GLU A 26 7.57 7.00 5.11
N PRO A 27 7.68 8.05 4.28
CA PRO A 27 7.51 7.89 2.83
C PRO A 27 8.55 6.93 2.23
N LEU A 28 8.09 5.99 1.42
CA LEU A 28 8.91 4.92 0.85
C LEU A 28 9.27 5.19 -0.60
N SER A 29 10.47 4.79 -1.03
CA SER A 29 10.79 4.71 -2.46
C SER A 29 10.10 3.50 -3.09
N ARG A 30 9.95 3.48 -4.42
CA ARG A 30 9.41 2.31 -5.15
C ARG A 30 10.17 1.03 -4.80
N TYR A 31 11.50 1.11 -4.70
CA TYR A 31 12.34 -0.03 -4.35
C TYR A 31 12.05 -0.56 -2.94
N ALA A 32 11.88 0.34 -1.97
CA ALA A 32 11.54 -0.06 -0.61
C ALA A 32 10.14 -0.71 -0.54
N ILE A 33 9.18 -0.20 -1.31
CA ILE A 33 7.83 -0.79 -1.42
C ILE A 33 7.92 -2.20 -1.98
N GLU A 34 8.62 -2.41 -3.10
CA GLU A 34 8.76 -3.73 -3.73
C GLU A 34 9.43 -4.75 -2.81
N LYS A 35 10.47 -4.31 -2.09
CA LYS A 35 11.17 -5.13 -1.09
C LYS A 35 10.25 -5.50 0.07
N ASN A 36 9.53 -4.53 0.65
CA ASN A 36 8.69 -4.75 1.83
C ASN A 36 7.42 -5.54 1.48
N ALA A 37 6.83 -5.27 0.32
CA ALA A 37 5.63 -5.94 -0.16
C ALA A 37 5.93 -7.31 -0.81
N LEU A 38 7.19 -7.70 -1.02
CA LEU A 38 7.56 -8.92 -1.73
C LEU A 38 6.89 -9.01 -3.12
N VAL A 39 6.94 -7.90 -3.88
CA VAL A 39 6.38 -7.80 -5.24
C VAL A 39 7.39 -7.19 -6.20
N TYR A 40 7.17 -7.39 -7.51
CA TYR A 40 7.94 -6.76 -8.58
C TYR A 40 7.04 -5.90 -9.46
N ASP A 41 7.64 -4.92 -10.14
CA ASP A 41 6.97 -4.01 -11.08
C ASP A 41 5.69 -3.41 -10.48
N SER A 42 5.89 -2.66 -9.39
CA SER A 42 4.83 -1.96 -8.65
C SER A 42 4.41 -0.65 -9.31
N LYS A 43 5.11 -0.21 -10.37
CA LYS A 43 4.93 1.10 -11.01
C LYS A 43 3.47 1.38 -11.37
N LYS A 44 2.84 0.48 -12.13
CA LYS A 44 1.43 0.63 -12.55
C LYS A 44 0.46 0.61 -11.38
N THR A 45 0.77 -0.15 -10.32
CA THR A 45 -0.06 -0.18 -9.10
C THR A 45 0.00 1.17 -8.38
N LEU A 46 1.21 1.74 -8.25
CA LEU A 46 1.42 3.04 -7.61
C LEU A 46 0.80 4.19 -8.41
N GLU A 47 0.94 4.18 -9.74
CA GLU A 47 0.27 5.15 -10.62
C GLU A 47 -1.25 5.15 -10.41
N ARG A 48 -1.87 3.97 -10.41
CA ARG A 48 -3.30 3.84 -10.10
C ARG A 48 -3.66 4.29 -8.69
N PHE A 49 -2.83 4.00 -7.69
CA PHE A 49 -3.08 4.44 -6.32
C PHE A 49 -3.01 5.96 -6.18
N ILE A 50 -2.12 6.62 -6.94
CA ILE A 50 -2.05 8.08 -7.01
C ILE A 50 -3.30 8.65 -7.69
N GLU A 51 -3.70 8.10 -8.85
CA GLU A 51 -4.91 8.51 -9.57
C GLU A 51 -6.18 8.41 -8.69
N LEU A 52 -6.25 7.39 -7.84
CA LEU A 52 -7.36 7.16 -6.91
C LEU A 52 -7.24 7.97 -5.60
N GLY A 53 -6.17 8.74 -5.41
CA GLY A 53 -5.90 9.49 -4.19
C GLY A 53 -5.65 8.61 -2.95
N ILE A 54 -5.29 7.33 -3.15
CA ILE A 54 -4.91 6.38 -2.09
C ILE A 54 -3.48 6.66 -1.62
N VAL A 55 -2.61 7.10 -2.53
CA VAL A 55 -1.20 7.40 -2.28
C VAL A 55 -0.89 8.83 -2.68
N LYS A 56 -0.07 9.52 -1.88
CA LYS A 56 0.53 10.81 -2.21
C LYS A 56 2.00 10.61 -2.57
N THR A 57 2.51 11.46 -3.45
CA THR A 57 3.94 11.53 -3.75
C THR A 57 4.61 12.61 -2.92
N VAL A 58 5.77 12.31 -2.37
CA VAL A 58 6.63 13.26 -1.67
C VAL A 58 7.90 13.44 -2.51
N GLU A 59 8.11 14.65 -3.03
CA GLU A 59 9.32 14.97 -3.77
C GLU A 59 10.47 15.29 -2.81
N SER A 60 11.61 14.66 -3.06
CA SER A 60 12.88 14.87 -2.37
C SER A 60 14.00 14.58 -3.38
N ALA A 61 15.18 14.14 -2.93
CA ALA A 61 16.25 13.65 -3.83
C ALA A 61 15.81 12.45 -4.68
N VAL A 62 14.80 11.69 -4.22
CA VAL A 62 14.17 10.57 -4.94
C VAL A 62 12.66 10.64 -4.71
N LEU A 63 11.86 10.30 -5.73
CA LEU A 63 10.40 10.19 -5.61
C LEU A 63 10.01 9.14 -4.56
N LYS A 64 9.27 9.58 -3.55
CA LYS A 64 8.73 8.72 -2.49
C LYS A 64 7.20 8.73 -2.51
N TYR A 65 6.63 7.70 -1.90
CA TYR A 65 5.19 7.44 -1.83
C TYR A 65 4.79 7.28 -0.37
N GLU A 66 3.68 7.89 0.00
CA GLU A 66 3.08 7.76 1.33
C GLU A 66 1.59 7.45 1.20
N ILE A 67 1.05 6.69 2.16
CA ILE A 67 -0.39 6.42 2.17
C ILE A 67 -1.15 7.70 2.55
N ASN A 68 -2.22 8.00 1.81
CA ASN A 68 -3.07 9.15 2.07
C ASN A 68 -4.08 8.86 3.19
N ARG A 69 -3.66 9.00 4.45
CA ARG A 69 -4.54 8.79 5.62
C ARG A 69 -5.66 9.82 5.76
N GLU A 70 -5.71 10.86 4.94
CA GLU A 70 -6.85 11.80 4.92
C GLU A 70 -8.03 11.24 4.09
N ASN A 71 -7.77 10.30 3.19
CA ASN A 71 -8.78 9.67 2.34
C ASN A 71 -9.67 8.73 3.17
N SER A 72 -10.99 8.93 3.14
CA SER A 72 -11.94 8.12 3.90
C SER A 72 -11.94 6.65 3.51
N PHE A 73 -11.79 6.33 2.22
CA PHE A 73 -11.68 4.94 1.76
C PHE A 73 -10.44 4.26 2.35
N VAL A 74 -9.30 4.96 2.38
CA VAL A 74 -8.06 4.43 2.96
C VAL A 74 -8.25 4.13 4.44
N LYS A 75 -8.88 5.05 5.20
CA LYS A 75 -9.15 4.87 6.64
C LYS A 75 -10.00 3.62 6.91
N GLU A 76 -11.10 3.46 6.18
CA GLU A 76 -11.99 2.31 6.37
C GLU A 76 -11.35 0.99 5.95
N LEU A 77 -10.58 1.00 4.85
CA LEU A 77 -9.85 -0.18 4.39
C LEU A 77 -8.75 -0.58 5.38
N GLU A 78 -7.96 0.39 5.88
CA GLU A 78 -6.96 0.17 6.91
C GLU A 78 -7.59 -0.43 8.17
N HIS A 79 -8.68 0.17 8.68
CA HIS A 79 -9.41 -0.36 9.83
C HIS A 79 -9.84 -1.81 9.61
N PHE A 80 -10.50 -2.09 8.49
CA PHE A 80 -10.95 -3.45 8.18
C PHE A 80 -9.78 -4.44 8.16
N LEU A 81 -8.68 -4.09 7.49
CA LEU A 81 -7.52 -4.96 7.33
C LEU A 81 -6.77 -5.18 8.66
N VAL A 82 -6.74 -4.19 9.56
CA VAL A 82 -6.25 -4.37 10.94
C VAL A 82 -7.18 -5.31 11.71
N LYS A 83 -8.49 -5.09 11.65
CA LYS A 83 -9.49 -5.88 12.37
C LYS A 83 -9.46 -7.37 12.01
N VAL A 84 -9.19 -7.70 10.74
CA VAL A 84 -9.06 -9.09 10.27
C VAL A 84 -7.64 -9.65 10.41
N GLY A 85 -6.68 -8.87 10.94
CA GLY A 85 -5.30 -9.30 11.20
C GLY A 85 -4.37 -9.31 10.00
N TYR A 86 -4.75 -8.68 8.88
CA TYR A 86 -3.90 -8.57 7.68
C TYR A 86 -2.77 -7.55 7.85
N ILE A 87 -3.07 -6.45 8.55
CA ILE A 87 -2.15 -5.36 8.89
C ILE A 87 -1.91 -5.41 10.39
N SER A 88 -0.64 -5.28 10.81
CA SER A 88 -0.25 -5.44 12.23
C SER A 88 -0.16 -4.14 13.03
N LYS A 89 -0.55 -3.01 12.44
CA LYS A 89 -0.40 -1.67 13.03
C LYS A 89 -1.49 -1.36 14.05
#